data_AF-A0A0H4WTE5-F1
#
_entry.id   AF-A0A0H4WTE5-F1
#
_cell.length_a   1.000
_cell.length_b   1.000
_cell.length_c   1.000
_cell.angle_alpha   90.00
_cell.angle_beta   90.00
_cell.angle_gamma   90.00
#
_symmetry.space_group_name_H-M   'P 1'
#
loop_
_entity.id
_entity.type
_entity.pdbx_description
1 polymer ?
#
loop_
_entity_poly.entity_id
_entity_poly.type
_entity_poly.pdbx_seq_one_letter_code
_entity_poly.pdbx_strand_id
1 'polypeptide(L)'
;MSLSAIDTLLALQERLKHETNLPLRSVSLTPVDAKDLDLLVSSVGTSLPPAYLDFVSRHGLLSAMDWRGFERARMLSPLALLEALQWSRETIEEGCFGDNEDELEAAILEKKLRERIIPFQYIASNNVSDYYYFDPGTRRDTGPLIFPARHDDFDLATWLLADAPDVSGCTFDFDEHLRWVLREGLEEKDWGR
;
A
#
# COMPACT_ATOMS: atom_id res chain seq x y z
N MET A 1 -11.52 23.70 3.18
CA MET A 1 -10.66 23.03 2.18
C MET A 1 -9.84 22.00 2.94
N SER A 2 -9.97 20.71 2.64
CA SER A 2 -9.08 19.72 3.25
C SER A 2 -7.69 19.87 2.64
N LEU A 3 -6.64 19.86 3.48
CA LEU A 3 -5.25 19.81 3.02
C LEU A 3 -5.03 18.53 2.19
N SER A 4 -4.29 18.66 1.08
CA SER A 4 -3.85 17.50 0.29
C SER A 4 -2.83 16.67 1.07
N ALA A 5 -2.55 15.44 0.62
CA ALA A 5 -1.53 14.62 1.25
C ALA A 5 -0.14 15.28 1.17
N ILE A 6 0.18 15.92 0.05
CA ILE A 6 1.47 16.61 -0.11
C ILE A 6 1.60 17.81 0.83
N ASP A 7 0.53 18.60 1.03
CA ASP A 7 0.59 19.72 1.98
C ASP A 7 0.83 19.23 3.41
N THR A 8 0.22 18.10 3.77
CA THR A 8 0.40 17.46 5.08
C THR A 8 1.84 16.98 5.26
N LEU A 9 2.42 16.37 4.23
CA LEU A 9 3.81 15.91 4.23
C LEU A 9 4.81 17.05 4.35
N LEU A 10 4.62 18.13 3.58
CA LEU A 10 5.50 19.30 3.62
C LEU A 10 5.42 20.01 4.98
N ALA A 11 4.22 20.14 5.54
CA ALA A 11 4.04 20.70 6.89
C ALA A 11 4.76 19.86 7.94
N LEU A 12 4.68 18.53 7.84
CA LEU A 12 5.37 17.62 8.74
C LEU A 12 6.90 17.69 8.60
N GLN A 13 7.42 17.75 7.37
CA GLN A 13 8.85 17.92 7.13
C GLN A 13 9.38 19.22 7.75
N GLU A 14 8.62 20.31 7.66
CA GLU A 14 8.99 21.57 8.30
C GLU A 14 8.96 21.44 9.83
N ARG A 15 7.91 20.81 10.37
CA ARG A 15 7.77 20.58 11.82
C ARG A 15 8.94 19.76 12.39
N LEU A 16 9.38 18.71 11.67
CA LEU A 16 10.52 17.86 12.06
C LEU A 16 11.87 18.60 12.08
N LYS A 17 12.01 19.75 11.41
CA LYS A 17 13.24 20.57 11.52
C LYS A 17 13.37 21.26 12.87
N HIS A 18 12.25 21.52 13.54
CA HIS A 18 12.18 22.32 14.76
C HIS A 18 11.78 21.49 15.99
N GLU A 19 11.05 20.39 15.82
CA GLU A 19 10.57 19.53 16.90
C GLU A 19 11.30 18.18 16.92
N THR A 20 12.09 17.93 17.95
CA THR A 20 12.86 16.68 18.12
C THR A 20 12.12 15.59 18.90
N ASN A 21 10.96 15.89 19.47
CA ASN A 21 10.19 14.98 20.33
C ASN A 21 9.02 14.30 19.60
N LEU A 22 8.95 14.42 18.28
CA LEU A 22 7.94 13.75 17.48
C LEU A 22 8.24 12.24 17.39
N PRO A 23 7.21 11.38 17.25
CA PRO A 23 7.41 9.94 17.07
C PRO A 23 8.23 9.62 15.81
N LEU A 24 8.09 10.43 14.76
CA LEU A 24 8.93 10.35 13.58
C LEU A 24 10.23 11.12 13.73
N ARG A 25 11.31 10.56 13.17
CA ARG A 25 12.61 11.20 13.00
C ARG A 25 12.70 11.94 11.67
N SER A 26 12.13 11.35 10.62
CA SER A 26 12.27 11.89 9.27
C SER A 26 11.11 11.45 8.39
N VAL A 27 10.74 12.34 7.48
CA VAL A 27 9.90 12.05 6.33
C VAL A 27 10.59 12.57 5.09
N SER A 28 10.71 11.74 4.07
CA SER A 28 11.38 12.06 2.83
C SER A 28 10.54 11.67 1.62
N LEU A 29 10.78 12.39 0.54
CA LEU A 29 10.24 12.11 -0.78
C LEU A 29 11.42 11.87 -1.70
N THR A 30 11.49 10.67 -2.27
CA THR A 30 12.59 10.27 -3.16
C THR A 30 12.12 10.32 -4.60
N PRO A 31 12.73 11.14 -5.47
CA PRO A 31 12.39 11.16 -6.89
C PRO A 31 12.47 9.79 -7.53
N VAL A 32 11.55 9.51 -8.46
CA VAL A 32 11.52 8.26 -9.22
C VAL A 32 12.19 8.48 -10.58
N ASP A 33 13.00 7.51 -11.02
CA ASP A 33 13.57 7.53 -12.36
C ASP A 33 12.45 7.46 -13.41
N ALA A 34 12.53 8.31 -14.43
CA ALA A 34 11.49 8.39 -15.46
C ALA A 34 11.30 7.05 -16.20
N LYS A 35 12.38 6.30 -16.45
CA LYS A 35 12.28 5.00 -17.13
C LYS A 35 11.59 3.96 -16.28
N ASP A 36 11.86 3.96 -14.97
CA ASP A 36 11.21 3.05 -14.03
C ASP A 36 9.71 3.36 -13.92
N LEU A 37 9.36 4.65 -13.89
CA LEU A 37 7.95 5.08 -13.89
C LEU A 37 7.24 4.72 -15.21
N ASP A 38 7.88 4.95 -16.37
CA ASP A 38 7.33 4.58 -17.67
C ASP A 38 7.10 3.06 -17.79
N LEU A 39 8.02 2.26 -17.24
CA LEU A 39 7.89 0.80 -17.18
C LEU A 39 6.67 0.37 -16.35
N LEU A 40 6.47 0.99 -15.18
CA LEU A 40 5.30 0.74 -14.33
C LEU A 40 4.00 1.12 -15.05
N VAL A 41 3.95 2.31 -15.65
CA VAL A 41 2.77 2.79 -16.38
C VAL A 41 2.44 1.87 -17.56
N SER A 42 3.46 1.41 -18.29
CA SER A 42 3.27 0.48 -19.42
C SER A 42 2.79 -0.91 -18.96
N SER A 43 3.18 -1.34 -17.76
CA SER A 43 2.87 -2.68 -17.25
C SER A 43 1.49 -2.73 -16.58
N VAL A 44 1.17 -1.76 -15.73
CA VAL A 44 -0.04 -1.76 -14.88
C VAL A 44 -0.71 -0.39 -14.73
N GLY A 45 -0.30 0.62 -15.52
CA GLY A 45 -0.76 2.01 -15.34
C GLY A 45 -2.27 2.21 -15.45
N THR A 46 -2.96 1.41 -16.25
CA THR A 46 -4.44 1.46 -16.38
C THR A 46 -5.17 0.98 -15.12
N SER A 47 -4.50 0.19 -14.28
CA SER A 47 -5.01 -0.35 -13.02
C SER A 47 -4.62 0.50 -11.80
N LEU A 48 -3.67 1.42 -11.95
CA LEU A 48 -3.24 2.33 -10.89
C LEU A 48 -4.16 3.55 -10.78
N PRO A 49 -4.39 4.10 -9.56
CA PRO A 49 -5.11 5.36 -9.42
C PRO A 49 -4.35 6.51 -10.08
N PRO A 50 -5.02 7.40 -10.84
CA PRO A 50 -4.38 8.59 -11.41
C PRO A 50 -3.72 9.47 -10.34
N ALA A 51 -4.35 9.64 -9.18
CA ALA A 51 -3.79 10.42 -8.06
C ALA A 51 -2.45 9.85 -7.54
N TYR A 52 -2.30 8.52 -7.52
CA TYR A 52 -1.03 7.87 -7.16
C TYR A 52 0.06 8.18 -8.19
N LEU A 53 -0.24 8.04 -9.49
CA LEU A 53 0.71 8.31 -10.57
C LEU A 53 1.11 9.79 -10.60
N ASP A 54 0.15 10.70 -10.43
CA ASP A 54 0.40 12.14 -10.33
C ASP A 54 1.28 12.47 -9.13
N PHE A 55 1.02 11.86 -7.97
CA PHE A 55 1.84 12.06 -6.78
C PHE A 55 3.28 11.58 -7.00
N VAL A 56 3.46 10.34 -7.46
CA VAL A 56 4.78 9.73 -7.65
C VAL A 56 5.59 10.48 -8.70
N SER A 57 4.96 10.90 -9.81
CA SER A 57 5.65 11.63 -10.88
C SER A 57 6.11 13.04 -10.46
N ARG A 58 5.34 13.73 -9.61
CA ARG A 58 5.62 15.12 -9.21
C ARG A 58 6.46 15.23 -7.94
N HIS A 59 6.23 14.32 -6.99
CA HIS A 59 6.77 14.43 -5.64
C HIS A 59 7.73 13.29 -5.31
N GLY A 60 7.55 12.11 -5.93
CA GLY A 60 8.36 10.93 -5.65
C GLY A 60 7.73 10.00 -4.61
N LEU A 61 8.55 9.09 -4.09
CA LEU A 61 8.13 8.04 -3.16
C LEU A 61 8.26 8.51 -1.71
N LEU A 62 7.18 8.34 -0.95
CA LEU A 62 7.18 8.58 0.48
C LEU A 62 7.98 7.53 1.23
N SER A 63 8.85 7.99 2.13
CA SER A 63 9.44 7.21 3.21
C SER A 63 9.35 7.99 4.53
N ALA A 64 9.00 7.31 5.61
CA ALA A 64 8.88 7.84 6.95
C ALA A 64 9.57 6.89 7.93
N MET A 65 10.39 7.43 8.83
CA MET A 65 11.14 6.65 9.83
C MET A 65 10.95 7.24 11.22
N ASP A 66 10.88 6.37 12.23
CA ASP A 66 10.83 6.78 13.63
C ASP A 66 12.21 7.08 14.24
N TRP A 67 12.22 7.56 15.48
CA TRP A 67 13.44 7.87 16.24
C TRP A 67 14.33 6.65 16.53
N ARG A 68 13.77 5.44 16.49
CA ARG A 68 14.53 4.18 16.62
C ARG A 68 15.12 3.72 15.29
N GLY A 69 14.79 4.38 14.18
CA GLY A 69 15.23 4.03 12.83
C GLY A 69 14.36 2.97 12.16
N PHE A 70 13.17 2.66 12.70
CA PHE A 70 12.22 1.78 12.06
C PHE A 70 11.39 2.54 11.02
N GLU A 71 11.19 1.93 9.86
CA GLU A 71 10.27 2.44 8.86
C GLU A 71 8.84 2.46 9.43
N ARG A 72 8.12 3.56 9.20
CA ARG A 72 6.72 3.78 9.61
C ARG A 72 5.77 3.92 8.42
N ALA A 73 6.30 4.31 7.28
CA ALA A 73 5.63 4.20 5.98
C ALA A 73 6.71 4.17 4.90
N ARG A 74 6.57 3.29 3.91
CA ARG A 74 7.46 3.27 2.74
C ARG A 74 6.69 2.84 1.52
N MET A 75 6.62 3.71 0.52
CA MET A 75 6.10 3.34 -0.80
C MET A 75 7.09 2.44 -1.53
N LEU A 76 6.57 1.49 -2.31
CA LEU A 76 7.38 0.66 -3.20
C LEU A 76 7.93 1.51 -4.34
N SER A 77 9.18 1.25 -4.71
CA SER A 77 9.68 1.73 -6.00
C SER A 77 8.92 1.05 -7.15
N PRO A 78 8.89 1.65 -8.35
CA PRO A 78 8.25 1.02 -9.51
C PRO A 78 8.75 -0.42 -9.74
N LEU A 79 10.05 -0.65 -9.63
CA LEU A 79 10.65 -1.98 -9.77
C LEU A 79 10.20 -2.93 -8.64
N ALA A 80 10.27 -2.49 -7.37
CA ALA A 80 9.86 -3.32 -6.24
C ALA A 80 8.36 -3.68 -6.29
N LEU A 81 7.53 -2.79 -6.83
CA LEU A 81 6.11 -3.04 -7.07
C LEU A 81 5.93 -4.16 -8.11
N LEU A 82 6.62 -4.07 -9.23
CA LEU A 82 6.54 -5.07 -10.30
C LEU A 82 7.10 -6.43 -9.85
N GLU A 83 8.19 -6.44 -9.07
CA GLU A 83 8.75 -7.64 -8.45
C GLU A 83 7.75 -8.26 -7.46
N ALA A 84 7.11 -7.47 -6.61
CA ALA A 84 6.10 -7.95 -5.66
C ALA A 84 4.86 -8.52 -6.37
N LEU A 85 4.43 -7.90 -7.47
CA LEU A 85 3.39 -8.44 -8.33
C LEU A 85 3.79 -9.78 -8.93
N GLN A 86 5.00 -9.89 -9.48
CA GLN A 86 5.50 -11.13 -10.04
C GLN A 86 5.56 -12.23 -8.97
N TRP A 87 6.10 -11.92 -7.80
CA TRP A 87 6.18 -12.85 -6.69
C TRP A 87 4.79 -13.33 -6.23
N SER A 88 3.80 -12.43 -6.17
CA SER A 88 2.42 -12.78 -5.80
C SER A 88 1.77 -13.75 -6.81
N ARG A 89 2.17 -13.69 -8.08
CA ARG A 89 1.71 -14.59 -9.14
C ARG A 89 2.38 -15.96 -9.09
N GLU A 90 3.66 -15.98 -8.75
CA GLU A 90 4.48 -17.19 -8.74
C GLU A 90 4.31 -18.00 -7.45
N THR A 91 4.11 -17.35 -6.31
CA THR A 91 4.12 -18.01 -4.99
C THR A 91 2.84 -18.79 -4.69
N ILE A 92 1.75 -18.51 -5.42
CA ILE A 92 0.52 -19.31 -5.32
C ILE A 92 0.67 -20.51 -6.26
N GLU A 93 1.46 -21.47 -5.80
CA GLU A 93 1.63 -22.77 -6.45
C GLU A 93 0.42 -23.67 -6.18
N GLU A 94 0.04 -24.46 -7.18
CA GLU A 94 -0.94 -25.53 -7.03
C GLU A 94 -0.44 -26.50 -5.94
N GLY A 95 -1.14 -26.58 -4.81
CA GLY A 95 -0.76 -27.44 -3.67
C GLY A 95 -0.46 -26.70 -2.35
N CYS A 96 -0.38 -25.36 -2.33
CA CYS A 96 -0.20 -24.60 -1.07
C CYS A 96 -1.39 -24.69 -0.11
N PHE A 97 -2.57 -25.07 -0.61
CA PHE A 97 -3.82 -25.08 0.14
C PHE A 97 -4.31 -26.50 0.48
N GLY A 98 -3.68 -27.54 -0.11
CA GLY A 98 -4.03 -28.95 0.04
C GLY A 98 -4.72 -29.55 -1.20
N ASP A 99 -5.11 -30.83 -1.11
CA ASP A 99 -5.52 -31.66 -2.26
C ASP A 99 -7.04 -31.87 -2.34
N ASN A 100 -7.83 -31.35 -1.39
CA ASN A 100 -9.28 -31.48 -1.45
C ASN A 100 -9.90 -30.42 -2.39
N GLU A 101 -11.11 -30.70 -2.89
CA GLU A 101 -11.75 -29.89 -3.94
C GLU A 101 -12.01 -28.45 -3.47
N ASP A 102 -12.42 -28.27 -2.22
CA ASP A 102 -12.70 -26.97 -1.62
C ASP A 102 -11.40 -26.14 -1.44
N GLU A 103 -10.30 -26.76 -1.03
CA GLU A 103 -8.97 -26.14 -0.90
C GLU A 103 -8.42 -25.71 -2.26
N LEU A 104 -8.62 -26.52 -3.30
CA LEU A 104 -8.23 -26.18 -4.66
C LEU A 104 -9.05 -24.99 -5.20
N GLU A 105 -10.37 -24.97 -4.96
CA GLU A 105 -11.21 -23.83 -5.34
C GLU A 105 -10.78 -22.55 -4.62
N ALA A 106 -10.51 -22.61 -3.31
CA ALA A 106 -10.00 -21.49 -2.53
C ALA A 106 -8.65 -20.99 -3.06
N ALA A 107 -7.72 -21.89 -3.38
CA ALA A 107 -6.42 -21.55 -3.97
C ALA A 107 -6.55 -20.81 -5.31
N ILE A 108 -7.45 -21.29 -6.18
CA ILE A 108 -7.71 -20.67 -7.49
C ILE A 108 -8.28 -19.26 -7.31
N LEU A 109 -9.19 -19.06 -6.35
CA LEU A 109 -9.76 -17.74 -6.05
C LEU A 109 -8.71 -16.78 -5.49
N GLU A 110 -7.88 -17.25 -4.56
CA GLU A 110 -6.78 -16.47 -3.98
C GLU A 110 -5.76 -16.07 -5.06
N LYS A 111 -5.40 -17.00 -5.96
CA LYS A 111 -4.52 -16.71 -7.09
C LYS A 111 -5.07 -15.62 -8.00
N LYS A 112 -6.34 -15.76 -8.42
CA LYS A 112 -7.02 -14.76 -9.26
C LYS A 112 -7.07 -13.40 -8.58
N LEU A 113 -7.28 -13.37 -7.27
CA LEU A 113 -7.28 -12.11 -6.53
C LEU A 113 -5.88 -11.48 -6.51
N ARG A 114 -4.85 -12.27 -6.22
CA ARG A 114 -3.46 -11.80 -6.08
C ARG A 114 -2.84 -11.37 -7.41
N GLU A 115 -3.33 -11.92 -8.53
CA GLU A 115 -3.04 -11.44 -9.87
C GLU A 115 -3.65 -10.06 -10.19
N ARG A 116 -4.73 -9.68 -9.49
CA ARG A 116 -5.53 -8.46 -9.71
C ARG A 116 -5.06 -7.28 -8.85
N ILE A 117 -4.77 -7.53 -7.59
CA ILE A 117 -4.43 -6.47 -6.62
C ILE A 117 -2.99 -6.00 -6.80
N ILE A 118 -2.72 -4.71 -6.53
CA ILE A 118 -1.42 -4.10 -6.80
C ILE A 118 -0.82 -3.56 -5.50
N PRO A 119 0.26 -4.16 -4.97
CA PRO A 119 0.92 -3.64 -3.78
C PRO A 119 1.58 -2.29 -4.09
N PHE A 120 1.57 -1.33 -3.18
CA PHE A 120 2.23 -0.03 -3.45
C PHE A 120 2.93 0.58 -2.25
N GLN A 121 2.69 0.08 -1.04
CA GLN A 121 3.30 0.59 0.17
C GLN A 121 3.45 -0.54 1.20
N TYR A 122 4.59 -0.61 1.88
CA TYR A 122 4.76 -1.51 3.02
C TYR A 122 3.83 -1.15 4.18
N ILE A 123 3.36 -2.17 4.87
CA ILE A 123 2.81 -2.02 6.22
C ILE A 123 3.98 -1.99 7.18
N ALA A 124 4.11 -0.92 7.96
CA ALA A 124 5.30 -0.71 8.76
C ALA A 124 5.36 -1.49 10.09
N SER A 125 4.26 -2.12 10.49
CA SER A 125 4.17 -2.86 11.76
C SER A 125 4.67 -4.30 11.68
N ASN A 126 5.10 -4.78 10.51
CA ASN A 126 5.57 -6.14 10.29
C ASN A 126 6.89 -6.15 9.50
N ASN A 127 7.73 -7.15 9.77
CA ASN A 127 9.00 -7.36 9.06
C ASN A 127 8.84 -8.33 7.87
N VAL A 128 7.61 -8.50 7.38
CA VAL A 128 7.25 -9.48 6.35
C VAL A 128 6.55 -8.74 5.20
N SER A 129 6.51 -9.34 4.01
CA SER A 129 5.96 -8.82 2.74
C SER A 129 4.47 -8.44 2.77
N ASP A 130 4.07 -7.61 3.71
CA ASP A 130 2.70 -7.16 3.90
C ASP A 130 2.57 -5.74 3.37
N TYR A 131 1.54 -5.51 2.58
CA TYR A 131 1.41 -4.29 1.79
C TYR A 131 0.03 -3.69 1.95
N TYR A 132 -0.04 -2.39 1.71
CA TYR A 132 -1.26 -1.79 1.19
C TYR A 132 -1.34 -2.08 -0.30
N TYR A 133 -2.54 -2.45 -0.73
CA TYR A 133 -2.84 -2.80 -2.12
C TYR A 133 -3.88 -1.85 -2.69
N PHE A 134 -3.82 -1.63 -4.00
CA PHE A 134 -4.95 -1.19 -4.79
C PHE A 134 -5.72 -2.42 -5.29
N ASP A 135 -7.03 -2.46 -5.10
CA ASP A 135 -7.91 -3.38 -5.81
C ASP A 135 -8.65 -2.64 -6.94
N PRO A 136 -8.23 -2.77 -8.20
CA PRO A 136 -8.92 -2.16 -9.33
C PRO A 136 -10.31 -2.78 -9.61
N GLY A 137 -10.63 -3.94 -9.02
CA GLY A 137 -11.94 -4.58 -9.15
C GLY A 137 -13.04 -3.92 -8.31
N THR A 138 -12.67 -3.36 -7.15
CA THR A 138 -13.60 -2.70 -6.22
C THR A 138 -13.36 -1.20 -6.26
N ARG A 139 -14.30 -0.41 -6.82
CA ARG A 139 -14.08 1.02 -7.09
C ARG A 139 -15.23 1.92 -6.63
N ARG A 140 -14.88 3.17 -6.33
CA ARG A 140 -15.78 4.32 -6.17
C ARG A 140 -15.32 5.45 -7.08
N ASP A 141 -16.05 6.57 -7.09
CA ASP A 141 -15.73 7.74 -7.91
C ASP A 141 -14.33 8.32 -7.63
N THR A 142 -13.82 8.17 -6.41
CA THR A 142 -12.51 8.68 -5.99
C THR A 142 -11.34 7.78 -6.38
N GLY A 143 -11.59 6.50 -6.72
CA GLY A 143 -10.52 5.56 -7.01
C GLY A 143 -10.83 4.09 -6.69
N PRO A 144 -9.85 3.20 -6.89
CA PRO A 144 -9.92 1.81 -6.42
C PRO A 144 -9.85 1.72 -4.90
N LEU A 145 -10.33 0.61 -4.36
CA LEU A 145 -10.19 0.27 -2.94
C LEU A 145 -8.70 0.19 -2.58
N ILE A 146 -8.35 0.81 -1.44
CA ILE A 146 -7.04 0.76 -0.81
C ILE A 146 -7.19 0.07 0.53
N PHE A 147 -6.47 -1.04 0.71
CA PHE A 147 -6.60 -1.88 1.89
C PHE A 147 -5.25 -2.52 2.27
N PRO A 148 -4.99 -2.77 3.56
CA PRO A 148 -3.87 -3.59 4.00
C PRO A 148 -4.19 -5.08 3.81
N ALA A 149 -3.21 -5.87 3.38
CA ALA A 149 -3.30 -7.32 3.46
C ALA A 149 -1.93 -7.94 3.73
N ARG A 150 -1.94 -9.10 4.39
CA ARG A 150 -0.73 -9.90 4.54
C ARG A 150 -0.50 -10.76 3.31
N HIS A 151 0.75 -11.09 3.04
CA HIS A 151 1.09 -12.02 1.96
C HIS A 151 0.51 -13.43 2.19
N ASP A 152 0.33 -13.84 3.45
CA ASP A 152 -0.18 -15.15 3.89
C ASP A 152 -1.63 -15.10 4.39
N ASP A 153 -2.38 -14.07 4.00
CA ASP A 153 -3.79 -13.94 4.38
C ASP A 153 -4.67 -14.91 3.59
N PHE A 154 -4.97 -16.07 4.21
CA PHE A 154 -5.77 -17.14 3.62
C PHE A 154 -7.25 -16.78 3.45
N ASP A 155 -7.75 -15.74 4.13
CA ASP A 155 -9.14 -15.31 4.06
C ASP A 155 -9.35 -14.16 3.06
N LEU A 156 -8.29 -13.72 2.37
CA LEU A 156 -8.33 -12.52 1.55
C LEU A 156 -9.32 -12.62 0.39
N ALA A 157 -9.26 -13.71 -0.39
CA ALA A 157 -10.26 -13.97 -1.44
C ALA A 157 -11.68 -14.10 -0.91
N THR A 158 -11.88 -14.81 0.19
CA THR A 158 -13.20 -15.00 0.81
C THR A 158 -13.82 -13.66 1.21
N TRP A 159 -13.02 -12.76 1.78
CA TRP A 159 -13.47 -11.42 2.16
C TRP A 159 -13.71 -10.52 0.94
N LEU A 160 -12.71 -10.35 0.07
CA LEU A 160 -12.75 -9.32 -0.98
C LEU A 160 -13.63 -9.70 -2.17
N LEU A 161 -13.91 -10.99 -2.37
CA LEU A 161 -14.81 -11.50 -3.42
C LEU A 161 -16.23 -11.79 -2.92
N ALA A 162 -16.54 -11.50 -1.66
CA ALA A 162 -17.91 -11.59 -1.16
C ALA A 162 -18.86 -10.65 -1.92
N ASP A 163 -20.16 -10.98 -1.98
CA ASP A 163 -21.17 -10.15 -2.66
C ASP A 163 -21.24 -8.71 -2.11
N ALA A 164 -20.95 -8.55 -0.81
CA ALA A 164 -20.89 -7.27 -0.11
C ALA A 164 -19.71 -7.27 0.88
N PRO A 165 -18.48 -7.01 0.42
CA PRO A 165 -17.32 -7.01 1.30
C PRO A 165 -17.42 -5.86 2.31
N ASP A 166 -17.16 -6.14 3.58
CA ASP A 166 -17.04 -5.09 4.58
C ASP A 166 -15.70 -4.37 4.38
N VAL A 167 -15.77 -3.19 3.77
CA VAL A 167 -14.63 -2.32 3.50
C VAL A 167 -14.44 -1.26 4.59
N SER A 168 -15.03 -1.46 5.78
CA SER A 168 -14.82 -0.59 6.94
C SER A 168 -13.34 -0.58 7.33
N GLY A 169 -12.75 0.61 7.39
CA GLY A 169 -11.31 0.78 7.66
C GLY A 169 -10.42 0.78 6.41
N CYS A 170 -10.99 0.61 5.22
CA CYS A 170 -10.32 0.84 3.95
C CYS A 170 -10.59 2.26 3.43
N THR A 171 -9.81 2.71 2.45
CA THR A 171 -10.04 3.99 1.76
C THR A 171 -10.21 3.78 0.26
N PHE A 172 -10.70 4.79 -0.46
CA PHE A 172 -10.82 4.77 -1.93
C PHE A 172 -10.16 5.99 -2.57
N ASP A 173 -9.51 6.82 -1.75
CA ASP A 173 -8.89 8.07 -2.14
C ASP A 173 -7.44 8.03 -1.67
N PHE A 174 -6.52 8.25 -2.59
CA PHE A 174 -5.09 8.12 -2.32
C PHE A 174 -4.58 9.21 -1.34
N ASP A 175 -5.14 10.42 -1.41
CA ASP A 175 -4.77 11.51 -0.50
C ASP A 175 -5.32 11.27 0.91
N GLU A 176 -6.53 10.70 1.01
CA GLU A 176 -7.08 10.21 2.28
C GLU A 176 -6.21 9.09 2.87
N HIS A 177 -5.82 8.09 2.07
CA HIS A 177 -4.94 7.00 2.48
C HIS A 177 -3.62 7.53 3.05
N LEU A 178 -2.92 8.39 2.30
CA LEU A 178 -1.64 8.94 2.75
C LEU A 178 -1.79 9.74 4.04
N ARG A 179 -2.84 10.57 4.16
CA ARG A 179 -3.11 11.30 5.42
C ARG A 179 -3.40 10.35 6.58
N TRP A 180 -4.12 9.26 6.33
CA TRP A 180 -4.39 8.25 7.33
C TRP A 180 -3.10 7.53 7.77
N VAL A 181 -2.27 7.07 6.83
CA VAL A 181 -0.97 6.44 7.11
C VAL A 181 -0.07 7.37 7.92
N LEU A 182 -0.02 8.65 7.52
CA LEU A 182 0.75 9.65 8.24
C LEU A 182 0.20 9.82 9.63
N ARG A 183 -1.11 10.01 9.80
CA ARG A 183 -1.74 10.14 11.12
C ARG A 183 -1.47 8.92 12.00
N GLU A 184 -1.76 7.70 11.56
CA GLU A 184 -1.48 6.48 12.34
C GLU A 184 0.02 6.32 12.66
N GLY A 185 0.91 6.76 11.77
CA GLY A 185 2.35 6.77 11.99
C GLY A 185 2.86 7.91 12.89
N LEU A 186 2.08 8.98 13.07
CA LEU A 186 2.48 10.24 13.70
C LEU A 186 1.76 10.55 15.02
N GLU A 187 0.50 10.16 15.12
CA GLU A 187 -0.46 10.61 16.11
C GLU A 187 -1.30 9.39 16.54
N GLU A 188 -1.08 8.94 17.78
CA GLU A 188 -1.94 8.00 18.50
C GLU A 188 -1.89 6.52 18.10
N LYS A 189 -0.75 5.87 18.40
CA LYS A 189 -0.83 4.73 19.32
C LYS A 189 0.16 4.94 20.45
N ASP A 190 -0.30 4.71 21.67
CA ASP A 190 0.53 4.46 22.84
C ASP A 190 1.60 3.43 22.43
N TRP A 191 2.80 3.87 22.09
CA TRP A 191 3.89 3.01 21.64
C TRP A 191 4.55 2.26 22.81
N GLY A 192 3.74 1.77 23.75
CA GLY A 192 4.12 0.91 24.86
C GLY A 192 5.12 1.55 25.83
N ARG A 193 4.61 2.03 26.97
CA ARG A 193 5.32 1.82 28.23
C ARG A 193 5.25 0.35 28.63
#